data_AF-A0A942PXH0-F1
#
_entry.id   AF-A0A942PXH0-F1
#
_cell.length_a   1.000
_cell.length_b   1.000
_cell.length_c   1.000
_cell.angle_alpha   90.00
_cell.angle_beta   90.00
_cell.angle_gamma   90.00
#
_symmetry.space_group_name_H-M   'P 1'
#
loop_
_entity.id
_entity.type
_entity.pdbx_description
1 polymer ?
#
loop_
_entity_poly.entity_id
_entity_poly.type
_entity_poly.pdbx_seq_one_letter_code
_entity_poly.pdbx_strand_id
1 'polypeptide(L)'
;MGRRNRQTLVPGVRRALDEFKGEVMAKQGYKVDPQDPNNVKYEVAREQGIPLKKGYNGSLSSEEAGKVGGPIGGNMVKEMIRMAQEQLKNK
;
A
#
# COMPACT_ATOMS: atom_id res chain seq x y z
N MET A 1 -6.21 16.09 -8.44
CA MET A 1 -5.35 15.36 -7.48
C MET A 1 -3.96 15.96 -7.56
N GLY A 2 -3.49 16.61 -6.49
CA GLY A 2 -2.16 17.21 -6.43
C GLY A 2 -1.07 16.16 -6.67
N ARG A 3 -0.01 16.56 -7.38
CA ARG A 3 1.21 15.76 -7.54
C ARG A 3 1.62 15.23 -6.17
N ARG A 4 1.67 13.90 -6.05
CA ARG A 4 1.99 13.20 -4.80
C ARG A 4 3.47 13.37 -4.50
N ASN A 5 3.85 14.50 -3.93
CA ASN A 5 5.10 14.65 -3.18
C ASN A 5 4.95 13.90 -1.84
N ARG A 6 4.67 12.59 -1.91
CA ARG A 6 4.74 11.70 -0.76
C ARG A 6 6.22 11.52 -0.45
N GLN A 7 6.71 12.31 0.50
CA GLN A 7 8.08 12.24 0.97
C GLN A 7 8.19 11.03 1.90
N THR A 8 9.03 10.08 1.52
CA THR A 8 9.40 8.95 2.38
C THR A 8 10.35 9.45 3.45
N LEU A 9 10.32 8.81 4.63
CA LEU A 9 11.21 9.16 5.74
C LEU A 9 12.68 9.06 5.32
N VAL A 10 13.02 8.01 4.56
CA VAL A 10 14.34 7.84 3.95
C VAL A 10 14.27 8.26 2.48
N PRO A 11 15.13 9.17 2.00
CA PRO A 11 15.18 9.53 0.58
C PRO A 11 15.57 8.33 -0.30
N GLY A 12 15.08 8.29 -1.55
CA GLY A 12 15.48 7.27 -2.54
C GLY A 12 14.83 5.89 -2.40
N VAL A 13 14.18 5.57 -1.27
CA VAL A 13 13.61 4.23 -0.99
C VAL A 13 12.28 3.95 -1.69
N ARG A 14 11.76 4.89 -2.46
CA ARG A 14 10.40 4.78 -3.01
C ARG A 14 10.19 3.53 -3.87
N ARG A 15 11.18 3.20 -4.70
CA ARG A 15 11.13 2.00 -5.54
C ARG A 15 11.09 0.73 -4.69
N ALA A 16 11.97 0.62 -3.69
CA ALA A 16 12.00 -0.50 -2.76
C ALA A 16 10.67 -0.64 -1.99
N LEU A 17 10.05 0.47 -1.59
CA LEU A 17 8.73 0.44 -0.94
C LEU A 17 7.60 0.02 -1.89
N ASP A 18 7.68 0.35 -3.18
CA ASP A 18 6.70 -0.09 -4.17
C ASP A 18 6.84 -1.59 -4.46
N GLU A 19 8.07 -2.11 -4.57
CA GLU A 19 8.35 -3.55 -4.67
C GLU A 19 7.88 -4.30 -3.42
N PHE A 20 8.25 -3.79 -2.23
CA PHE A 20 7.82 -4.35 -0.94
C PHE A 20 6.30 -4.36 -0.77
N LYS A 21 5.61 -3.28 -1.19
CA LYS A 21 4.13 -3.25 -1.23
C LYS A 21 3.59 -4.43 -2.03
N GLY A 22 4.19 -4.70 -3.19
CA GLY A 22 3.77 -5.79 -4.04
C GLY A 22 3.95 -7.15 -3.36
N GLU A 23 5.11 -7.39 -2.76
CA GLU A 23 5.37 -8.61 -2.01
C GLU A 23 4.41 -8.82 -0.84
N VAL A 24 4.21 -7.79 -0.01
CA VAL A 24 3.32 -7.85 1.16
C VAL A 24 1.88 -8.13 0.73
N MET A 25 1.41 -7.44 -0.30
CA MET A 25 0.03 -7.63 -0.77
C MET A 25 -0.15 -8.98 -1.46
N ALA A 26 0.84 -9.47 -2.21
CA ALA A 26 0.81 -10.80 -2.78
C ALA A 26 0.78 -11.89 -1.70
N LYS A 27 1.54 -11.73 -0.61
CA LYS A 27 1.48 -12.63 0.56
C LYS A 27 0.12 -12.65 1.25
N GLN A 28 -0.62 -11.53 1.19
CA GLN A 28 -1.99 -11.43 1.68
C GLN A 28 -3.03 -12.01 0.71
N GLY A 29 -2.62 -12.54 -0.45
CA GLY A 29 -3.49 -13.17 -1.44
C GLY A 29 -4.05 -12.23 -2.51
N TYR A 30 -3.65 -10.96 -2.53
CA TYR A 30 -4.06 -10.02 -3.57
C TYR A 30 -3.31 -10.24 -4.88
N LYS A 31 -3.98 -9.97 -6.00
CA LYS A 31 -3.39 -9.94 -7.34
C LYS A 31 -2.65 -8.62 -7.53
N VAL A 32 -1.34 -8.70 -7.43
CA VAL A 32 -0.45 -7.56 -7.64
C VAL A 32 0.14 -7.63 -9.04
N ASP A 33 0.09 -6.52 -9.76
CA ASP A 33 0.89 -6.32 -10.97
C ASP A 33 2.35 -5.99 -10.58
N PRO A 34 3.34 -6.82 -10.95
CA PRO A 34 4.75 -6.56 -10.63
C PRO A 34 5.28 -5.24 -11.21
N GLN A 35 4.70 -4.75 -12.31
CA GLN A 35 5.15 -3.51 -12.97
C GLN A 35 4.52 -2.27 -12.34
N ASP A 36 3.33 -2.39 -11.75
CA ASP A 36 2.68 -1.32 -11.01
C ASP A 36 1.95 -1.81 -9.75
N PRO A 37 2.70 -2.04 -8.65
CA PRO A 37 2.13 -2.47 -7.37
C PRO A 37 1.10 -1.50 -6.79
N ASN A 38 1.04 -0.25 -7.27
CA ASN A 38 0.04 0.72 -6.80
C ASN A 38 -1.38 0.40 -7.30
N ASN A 39 -1.53 -0.47 -8.30
CA ASN A 39 -2.85 -0.86 -8.82
C ASN A 39 -3.61 -1.81 -7.89
N VAL A 40 -2.94 -2.44 -6.92
CA VAL A 40 -3.59 -3.31 -5.93
C VAL A 40 -4.73 -2.62 -5.17
N LYS A 41 -4.67 -1.29 -4.99
CA LYS A 41 -5.74 -0.50 -4.38
C LYS A 41 -7.10 -0.64 -5.06
N TYR A 42 -7.13 -0.92 -6.37
CA TYR A 42 -8.38 -1.12 -7.11
C TYR A 42 -8.98 -2.48 -6.79
N GLU A 43 -8.15 -3.49 -6.56
CA GLU A 43 -8.61 -4.79 -6.12
C GLU A 43 -9.13 -4.75 -4.68
N VAL A 44 -8.38 -4.11 -3.77
CA VAL A 44 -8.83 -3.89 -2.39
C VAL A 44 -10.16 -3.13 -2.37
N ALA A 45 -10.28 -2.07 -3.17
CA ALA A 45 -11.53 -1.33 -3.27
C ALA A 45 -12.69 -2.18 -3.80
N ARG A 46 -12.45 -3.01 -4.80
CA ARG A 46 -13.46 -3.93 -5.36
C ARG A 46 -13.95 -4.93 -4.31
N GLU A 47 -13.04 -5.51 -3.52
CA GLU A 47 -13.39 -6.45 -2.45
C GLU A 47 -14.24 -5.77 -1.36
N GLN A 48 -13.95 -4.51 -1.06
CA GLN A 48 -14.68 -3.71 -0.08
C GLN A 48 -15.97 -3.05 -0.64
N GLY A 49 -16.31 -3.27 -1.92
CA GLY A 49 -17.48 -2.65 -2.56
C GLY A 49 -17.37 -1.13 -2.76
N ILE A 50 -16.16 -0.58 -2.73
CA ILE A 50 -15.91 0.87 -2.80
C ILE A 50 -15.68 1.28 -4.26
N PRO A 51 -16.39 2.29 -4.79
CA PRO A 51 -16.33 2.69 -6.20
C PRO A 51 -15.08 3.56 -6.51
N LEU A 52 -13.90 2.99 -6.30
CA LEU A 52 -12.62 3.65 -6.58
C LEU A 52 -12.33 3.66 -8.10
N LYS A 53 -12.24 4.85 -8.69
CA LYS A 53 -11.96 5.03 -10.12
C LYS A 53 -10.56 5.57 -10.40
N LYS A 54 -10.08 5.43 -11.64
CA LYS A 54 -8.92 6.18 -12.13
C LYS A 54 -9.30 7.66 -12.21
N GLY A 55 -8.44 8.55 -11.71
CA GLY A 55 -8.70 9.99 -11.68
C GLY A 55 -9.26 10.49 -10.34
N TYR A 56 -10.18 11.45 -10.39
CA TYR A 56 -10.70 12.14 -9.19
C TYR A 56 -11.69 11.28 -8.41
N ASN A 57 -11.46 11.14 -7.10
CA ASN A 57 -12.29 10.36 -6.18
C ASN A 57 -12.74 11.23 -4.98
N GLY A 58 -12.93 12.54 -5.16
CA GLY A 58 -13.30 13.43 -4.05
C GLY A 58 -14.72 13.25 -3.52
N SER A 59 -15.54 12.42 -4.17
CA SER A 59 -16.84 11.99 -3.64
C SER A 59 -16.73 10.83 -2.66
N LEU A 60 -15.58 10.15 -2.57
CA LEU A 60 -15.37 9.11 -1.56
C LEU A 60 -15.22 9.75 -0.20
N SER A 61 -15.90 9.19 0.80
CA SER A 61 -15.69 9.55 2.19
C SER A 61 -14.27 9.22 2.64
N SER A 62 -13.79 9.94 3.66
CA SER A 62 -12.51 9.63 4.31
C SER A 62 -12.46 8.21 4.85
N GLU A 63 -13.61 7.68 5.31
CA GLU A 63 -13.74 6.31 5.77
C GLU A 63 -13.52 5.31 4.64
N GLU A 64 -14.16 5.50 3.48
CA GLU A 64 -13.95 4.64 2.30
C GLU A 64 -12.51 4.70 1.80
N ALA A 65 -11.92 5.89 1.74
CA ALA A 65 -10.50 6.03 1.39
C ALA A 65 -9.61 5.28 2.40
N GLY A 66 -9.95 5.33 3.69
CA GLY A 66 -9.31 4.59 4.77
C GLY A 66 -9.47 3.07 4.65
N LYS A 67 -10.66 2.58 4.30
CA LYS A 67 -10.93 1.15 4.08
C LYS A 67 -10.10 0.57 2.93
N VAL A 68 -9.78 1.37 1.91
CA VAL A 68 -8.87 0.95 0.84
C VAL A 68 -7.40 1.05 1.24
N GLY A 69 -7.00 2.20 1.80
CA GLY A 69 -5.59 2.47 2.10
C GLY A 69 -5.06 1.75 3.34
N GLY A 70 -5.93 1.51 4.32
CA GLY A 70 -5.61 0.94 5.62
C GLY A 70 -5.03 -0.47 5.54
N PRO A 71 -5.67 -1.44 4.85
CA PRO A 71 -5.11 -2.77 4.69
C PRO A 71 -3.74 -2.77 4.00
N ILE A 72 -3.56 -1.92 2.98
CA ILE A 72 -2.29 -1.81 2.25
C ILE A 72 -1.20 -1.24 3.17
N GLY A 73 -1.45 -0.07 3.76
CA GLY A 73 -0.49 0.62 4.63
C GLY A 73 -0.18 -0.15 5.90
N GLY A 74 -1.22 -0.67 6.56
CA GLY A 74 -1.13 -1.39 7.82
C GLY A 74 -0.33 -2.68 7.67
N ASN A 75 -0.59 -3.47 6.63
CA ASN A 75 0.18 -4.71 6.39
C ASN A 75 1.63 -4.41 6.05
N MET A 76 1.92 -3.35 5.27
CA MET A 76 3.31 -2.94 5.03
C MET A 76 4.04 -2.57 6.32
N VAL A 77 3.42 -1.75 7.18
CA VAL A 77 4.02 -1.34 8.45
C VAL A 77 4.24 -2.54 9.37
N LYS A 78 3.25 -3.44 9.46
CA LYS A 78 3.34 -4.66 10.26
C LYS A 78 4.52 -5.52 9.82
N GLU A 79 4.70 -5.74 8.52
CA GLU A 79 5.82 -6.51 7.99
C GLU A 79 7.17 -5.81 8.16
N MET A 80 7.25 -4.48 7.99
CA MET A 80 8.48 -3.72 8.25
C MET A 80 8.92 -3.84 9.71
N ILE A 81 7.99 -3.74 10.65
CA ILE A 81 8.28 -3.90 12.08
C ILE A 81 8.75 -5.32 12.38
N ARG A 82 8.10 -6.34 11.82
CA ARG A 82 8.52 -7.74 11.97
C ARG A 82 9.96 -7.94 11.50
N MET A 83 10.31 -7.46 10.31
CA MET A 83 11.67 -7.55 9.76
C MET A 83 12.70 -6.82 10.64
N ALA A 84 12.36 -5.65 11.15
CA ALA A 84 13.24 -4.90 12.06
C ALA A 84 13.46 -5.65 13.38
N GLN A 85 12.41 -6.24 13.96
CA GLN A 85 12.51 -7.05 15.18
C GLN A 85 13.39 -8.29 14.98
N GLU A 86 13.28 -8.97 13.84
CA GLU A 86 14.14 -10.12 13.49
C GLU A 86 15.60 -9.72 13.36
N GLN A 87 15.91 -8.59 12.73
CA GLN A 87 17.28 -8.07 12.62
C GLN A 87 17.88 -7.72 13.98
N LEU A 88 17.09 -7.18 14.91
CA LEU A 88 17.55 -6.87 16.26
C LEU A 88 17.80 -8.12 17.11
N LYS A 89 17.04 -9.20 16.89
CA LYS A 89 17.24 -10.49 17.59
C LYS A 89 18.49 -11.24 17.11
N ASN A 90 18.84 -11.08 15.83
CA ASN A 90 19.97 -11.75 15.20
C ASN A 90 21.29 -10.99 15.37
N LYS A 91 21.33 -10.01 16.27
CA LYS A 91 22.48 -9.16 16.57
C LYS A 91 22.95 -9.44 18.00
#